data_AF-A0ABD0N1Q4-F1
#
_entry.id   AF-A0ABD0N1Q4-F1
#
_cell.length_a   1.000
_cell.length_b   1.000
_cell.length_c   1.000
_cell.angle_alpha   90.00
_cell.angle_beta   90.00
_cell.angle_gamma   90.00
#
_symmetry.space_group_name_H-M   'P 1'
#
loop_
_entity.id
_entity.type
_entity.pdbx_description
1 polymer ?
#
loop_
_entity_poly.entity_id
_entity_poly.type
_entity_poly.pdbx_seq_one_letter_code
_entity_poly.pdbx_strand_id
1 'polypeptide(L)' 'MRVYVRLMPHLRGRVGGLCGNFDGDAENDFTTRQGIMESTPELFGNSWKISPSCPDVSNQDLRDPCV' A
#
# COMPACT_ATOMS: atom_id res chain seq x y z
N MET A 1 7.31 17.53 -2.69
CA MET A 1 7.15 16.94 -4.04
C MET A 1 5.84 16.17 -4.07
N ARG A 2 5.08 16.18 -5.18
CA ARG A 2 3.82 15.43 -5.32
C ARG A 2 3.88 14.59 -6.59
N VAL A 3 3.35 13.38 -6.55
CA VAL A 3 3.28 12.46 -7.69
C VAL A 3 1.83 12.07 -7.89
N TYR A 4 1.37 12.06 -9.14
CA TYR A 4 0.04 11.63 -9.53
C TYR A 4 0.16 10.48 -10.52
N VAL A 5 -0.52 9.38 -10.24
CA VAL A 5 -0.58 8.19 -11.11
C VAL A 5 -2.01 8.05 -11.62
N ARG A 6 -2.18 7.80 -12.92
CA ARG A 6 -3.47 7.54 -13.55
C ARG A 6 -3.38 6.24 -14.33
N LEU A 7 -4.34 5.35 -14.13
CA LEU A 7 -4.42 4.07 -14.82
C LEU A 7 -5.58 4.06 -15.81
N MET A 8 -5.41 3.31 -16.89
CA MET A 8 -6.49 3.06 -17.84
C MET A 8 -7.44 1.99 -17.27
N PRO A 9 -8.76 2.03 -17.57
CA PRO A 9 -9.73 1.10 -16.99
C PRO A 9 -9.42 -0.40 -17.18
N HIS A 10 -8.70 -0.77 -18.24
CA HIS A 10 -8.33 -2.17 -18.52
C HIS A 10 -7.27 -2.75 -17.55
N LEU A 11 -6.70 -1.91 -16.68
CA LEU A 11 -5.79 -2.33 -15.61
C LEU A 11 -6.51 -2.63 -14.28
N ARG A 12 -7.85 -2.52 -14.25
CA ARG A 12 -8.66 -2.82 -13.05
C ARG A 12 -8.36 -4.23 -12.53
N GLY A 13 -7.99 -4.34 -11.26
CA GLY A 13 -7.63 -5.60 -10.60
C GLY A 13 -6.37 -6.28 -11.15
N ARG A 14 -5.52 -5.54 -11.91
CA ARG A 14 -4.29 -6.08 -12.53
C ARG A 14 -3.02 -5.41 -12.03
N VAL A 15 -3.13 -4.62 -10.97
CA VAL A 15 -2.01 -3.93 -10.33
C VAL A 15 -1.95 -4.29 -8.85
N GLY A 16 -0.84 -3.96 -8.21
CA GLY A 16 -0.65 -4.07 -6.78
C GLY A 16 0.48 -3.17 -6.35
N GLY A 17 0.40 -2.66 -5.13
CA GLY A 17 1.40 -1.76 -4.58
C GLY A 17 0.80 -0.87 -3.52
N LEU A 18 1.56 0.17 -3.15
CA LEU A 18 1.14 1.16 -2.14
C LEU A 18 -0.14 1.94 -2.51
N CYS A 19 -0.59 1.87 -3.75
CA CYS A 19 -1.83 2.51 -4.22
C CYS A 19 -3.01 1.52 -4.31
N GLY A 20 -2.90 0.33 -3.73
CA GLY A 20 -3.93 -0.70 -3.78
C GLY A 20 -3.88 -1.55 -5.05
N ASN A 21 -4.95 -2.32 -5.28
CA ASN A 21 -5.03 -3.29 -6.39
C ASN A 21 -5.93 -2.81 -7.56
N PHE A 22 -6.58 -1.65 -7.39
CA PHE A 22 -7.47 -1.01 -8.37
C PHE A 22 -8.64 -1.92 -8.80
N ASP A 23 -9.25 -2.69 -7.90
CA ASP A 23 -10.43 -3.52 -8.21
C ASP A 23 -11.78 -2.83 -7.86
N GLY A 24 -11.74 -1.73 -7.11
CA GLY A 24 -12.90 -0.95 -6.66
C GLY A 24 -13.39 -1.28 -5.25
N ASP A 25 -12.69 -2.15 -4.52
CA ASP A 25 -12.93 -2.51 -3.13
C ASP A 25 -11.78 -2.00 -2.24
N ALA A 26 -12.04 -0.91 -1.51
CA ALA A 26 -11.04 -0.31 -0.64
C ALA A 26 -10.71 -1.16 0.60
N GLU A 27 -11.56 -2.13 0.97
CA GLU A 27 -11.34 -2.96 2.17
C GLU A 27 -10.13 -3.89 2.01
N ASN A 28 -9.75 -4.20 0.76
CA ASN A 28 -8.67 -5.13 0.44
C ASN A 28 -7.38 -4.46 -0.06
N ASP A 29 -7.34 -3.14 -0.16
CA ASP A 29 -6.21 -2.42 -0.76
C ASP A 29 -4.90 -2.60 0.02
N PHE A 30 -4.98 -2.98 1.30
CA PHE A 30 -3.82 -3.34 2.14
C PHE A 30 -3.33 -4.76 1.90
N THR A 31 -3.27 -5.18 0.64
CA THR A 31 -2.76 -6.49 0.22
C THR A 31 -1.25 -6.44 -0.04
N THR A 32 -0.50 -7.33 0.60
CA THR A 32 0.95 -7.48 0.43
C THR A 32 1.32 -8.09 -0.94
N ARG A 33 2.61 -8.09 -1.29
CA ARG A 33 3.12 -8.78 -2.49
C ARG A 33 2.80 -10.27 -2.51
N GLN A 34 2.60 -10.88 -1.34
CA GLN A 34 2.27 -12.29 -1.17
C GLN A 34 0.76 -12.57 -1.23
N GLY A 35 -0.08 -11.53 -1.43
CA GLY A 35 -1.53 -11.68 -1.48
C GLY A 35 -2.19 -11.79 -0.10
N ILE A 36 -1.50 -11.38 0.96
CA ILE A 36 -2.05 -11.37 2.33
C ILE A 36 -2.60 -9.99 2.63
N MET A 37 -3.80 -9.90 3.21
CA MET A 37 -4.37 -8.64 3.65
C MET A 37 -3.87 -8.30 5.05
N GLU A 38 -3.31 -7.10 5.21
CA GLU A 38 -2.87 -6.58 6.50
C GLU A 38 -3.92 -5.66 7.12
N SER A 39 -3.95 -5.60 8.46
CA SER A 39 -4.93 -4.80 9.21
C SER A 39 -4.49 -3.36 9.44
N THR A 40 -3.20 -3.05 9.24
CA THR A 40 -2.66 -1.71 9.52
C THR A 40 -1.80 -1.17 8.37
N PRO A 41 -1.76 0.16 8.16
CA PRO A 41 -0.95 0.79 7.11
C PRO A 41 0.55 0.50 7.25
N GLU A 42 1.06 0.37 8.48
CA GLU A 42 2.49 0.12 8.74
C GLU A 42 2.92 -1.26 8.24
N LEU A 43 2.16 -2.30 8.61
CA LEU A 43 2.42 -3.67 8.20
C LEU A 43 2.34 -3.79 6.68
N PHE A 44 1.29 -3.20 6.09
CA PHE A 44 1.12 -3.11 4.65
C PHE A 44 2.30 -2.39 3.96
N GLY A 45 2.64 -1.17 4.40
CA GLY A 45 3.70 -0.36 3.80
C GLY A 45 5.07 -1.02 3.89
N ASN A 46 5.40 -1.61 5.04
CA ASN A 46 6.65 -2.34 5.25
C ASN A 46 6.77 -3.57 4.34
N SER A 47 5.65 -4.26 4.03
CA SER A 47 5.64 -5.41 3.12
C SER A 47 6.03 -5.05 1.66
N TRP A 48 5.88 -3.78 1.27
CA TRP A 48 6.15 -3.31 -0.09
C TRP A 48 7.57 -2.77 -0.29
N LYS A 49 8.42 -2.75 0.75
CA LYS A 49 9.82 -2.34 0.64
C LYS A 49 10.57 -3.12 -0.45
N ILE A 50 11.43 -2.41 -1.17
CA ILE A 50 12.27 -3.01 -2.23
C ILE A 50 13.53 -3.63 -1.64
N SER A 51 14.18 -2.90 -0.72
CA SER A 51 15.38 -3.38 -0.05
C SER A 51 15.05 -3.91 1.33
N PRO A 52 15.47 -5.14 1.68
CA PRO A 52 15.34 -5.65 3.04
C PRO A 52 16.22 -4.90 4.05
N SER A 53 17.20 -4.13 3.60
CA SER A 53 18.05 -3.30 4.47
C SER A 53 17.34 -2.04 4.99
N CYS A 54 16.22 -1.65 4.38
CA CYS A 54 15.43 -0.53 4.88
C CYS A 54 14.76 -0.94 6.20
N PRO A 55 14.81 -0.11 7.26
CA PRO A 55 14.15 -0.42 8.52
C PRO A 55 12.63 -0.48 8.34
N ASP A 56 11.95 -1.16 9.26
CA ASP A 56 10.50 -1.09 9.37
C ASP A 56 10.09 0.22 10.04
N VAL A 57 8.98 0.80 9.59
CA VAL A 57 8.30 1.89 10.28
C VAL A 57 7.41 1.28 11.37
N SER A 58 7.46 1.82 12.59
CA SER A 58 6.59 1.40 13.68
C SER A 58 5.35 2.28 13.80
N ASN A 59 4.30 1.76 14.44
CA ASN A 59 3.03 2.49 14.64
C ASN A 59 3.19 3.82 15.40
N GLN A 60 4.23 3.94 16.22
CA GLN A 60 4.51 5.15 17.00
C GLN A 60 5.09 6.28 16.14
N ASP A 61 5.62 5.96 14.95
CA ASP A 61 6.28 6.90 14.06
C ASP A 61 5.34 7.53 13.04
N LEU A 62 4.15 6.94 12.84
CA LEU A 62 3.14 7.48 11.94
C LEU A 62 2.27 8.49 12.67
N ARG A 63 2.46 9.76 12.32
CA ARG A 63 1.48 10.81 12.61
C ARG A 63 0.30 10.59 11.68
N ASP A 64 -0.90 10.49 12.25
CA ASP A 64 -2.13 10.48 11.47
C ASP A 64 -2.20 11.80 10.68
N PRO A 65 -2.16 11.75 9.33
CA PRO A 65 -2.21 12.96 8.51
C PRO A 65 -3.58 13.65 8.55
N CYS A 66 -4.61 12.99 9.08
CA CYS A 66 -5.98 13.47 9.19
C CYS A 66 -6.32 14.02 10.59
N VAL A 67 -5.38 14.07 11.52
CA VAL A 67 -5.54 14.59 12.90
C VAL A 67 -4.79 15.90 13.10
#